data_AF-A0A5N5JHQ3-F1
#
_entry.id   AF-A0A5N5JHQ3-F1
#
_cell.length_a   1.000
_cell.length_b   1.000
_cell.length_c   1.000
_cell.angle_alpha   90.00
_cell.angle_beta   90.00
_cell.angle_gamma   90.00
#
_symmetry.space_group_name_H-M   'P 1'
#
loop_
_entity.id
_entity.type
_entity.pdbx_description
1 polymer ?
#
loop_
_entity_poly.entity_id
_entity_poly.type
_entity_poly.pdbx_seq_one_letter_code
_entity_poly.pdbx_strand_id
1 'polypeptide(L)'
;MLLGKGADVNAQGESGYYGTPLQAASNGGHKEIIEMLLGKGADVNSQGGHYDTALQAASLRGHKEVVKILLGKGADVHAQGGVYGTALQAASHRGHKEVVEMLLHYHVE
;
A
#
# COMPACT_ATOMS: atom_id res chain seq x y z
N MET A 1 19.07 -12.10 -3.12
CA MET A 1 18.18 -10.97 -2.78
C MET A 1 18.78 -9.68 -3.31
N LEU A 2 18.02 -8.87 -4.06
CA LEU A 2 18.52 -7.62 -4.68
C LEU A 2 18.89 -6.54 -3.64
N LEU A 3 18.12 -6.44 -2.55
CA LEU A 3 18.40 -5.51 -1.45
C LEU A 3 19.78 -5.77 -0.80
N GLY A 4 20.23 -7.03 -0.76
CA GLY A 4 21.58 -7.39 -0.28
C GLY A 4 22.71 -6.98 -1.23
N LYS A 5 22.37 -6.53 -2.45
CA LYS A 5 23.30 -6.01 -3.46
C LYS A 5 23.17 -4.50 -3.64
N GLY A 6 22.50 -3.80 -2.72
CA GLY A 6 22.38 -2.34 -2.75
C GLY A 6 21.23 -1.80 -3.60
N ALA A 7 20.26 -2.62 -3.98
CA ALA A 7 19.02 -2.09 -4.56
C ALA A 7 18.29 -1.22 -3.53
N ASP A 8 17.84 -0.04 -3.96
CA ASP A 8 17.05 0.86 -3.11
C ASP A 8 15.65 0.29 -2.88
N VAL A 9 15.30 0.09 -1.61
CA VAL A 9 13.99 -0.43 -1.19
C VAL A 9 12.86 0.58 -1.48
N ASN A 10 13.20 1.86 -1.57
CA ASN A 10 12.30 2.98 -1.82
C ASN A 10 12.42 3.52 -3.25
N ALA A 11 13.04 2.76 -4.16
CA ALA A 11 13.22 3.16 -5.55
C ALA A 11 11.89 3.66 -6.16
N GLN A 12 11.92 4.90 -6.65
CA GLN A 12 10.77 5.54 -7.26
C GLN A 12 10.73 5.25 -8.76
N GLY A 13 9.59 4.81 -9.28
CA GLY A 13 9.39 4.68 -10.72
C GLY A 13 9.17 6.03 -11.37
N GLU A 14 9.96 6.39 -12.38
CA GLU A 14 9.85 7.69 -13.08
C GLU A 14 8.59 7.79 -13.97
N SER A 15 8.05 6.65 -14.43
CA SER A 15 6.86 6.57 -15.28
C SER A 15 6.32 5.14 -15.26
N GLY A 16 5.33 4.86 -14.42
CA GLY A 16 4.81 3.51 -14.30
C GLY A 16 3.54 3.41 -13.48
N TYR A 17 2.89 2.25 -13.56
CA TYR A 17 1.67 1.96 -12.82
C TYR A 17 1.91 1.91 -11.30
N TYR A 18 3.13 1.61 -10.87
CA TYR A 18 3.56 1.60 -9.47
C TYR A 18 4.67 2.61 -9.23
N GLY A 19 4.57 3.38 -8.14
CA GLY A 19 5.57 4.34 -7.68
C GLY A 19 6.70 3.69 -6.88
N THR A 20 6.44 2.59 -6.17
CA THR A 20 7.46 1.90 -5.34
C THR A 20 7.35 0.38 -5.40
N PRO A 21 8.41 -0.36 -4.97
CA PRO A 21 8.32 -1.81 -4.75
C PRO A 21 7.18 -2.20 -3.79
N LEU A 22 6.95 -1.38 -2.75
CA LEU A 22 5.89 -1.62 -1.78
C LEU A 22 4.50 -1.50 -2.41
N GLN A 23 4.27 -0.50 -3.27
CA GLN A 23 3.01 -0.38 -4.01
C GLN A 23 2.77 -1.57 -4.95
N ALA A 24 3.81 -2.03 -5.66
CA ALA A 24 3.71 -3.17 -6.56
C ALA A 24 3.33 -4.46 -5.80
N ALA A 25 4.01 -4.71 -4.67
CA ALA A 25 3.72 -5.85 -3.81
C ALA A 25 2.31 -5.76 -3.20
N SER A 26 1.87 -4.57 -2.81
CA SER A 26 0.54 -4.31 -2.28
C SER A 26 -0.57 -4.54 -3.29
N ASN A 27 -0.39 -4.10 -4.54
CA ASN A 27 -1.33 -4.44 -5.62
C ASN A 27 -1.39 -5.96 -5.89
N GLY A 28 -0.25 -6.65 -5.77
CA GLY A 28 -0.16 -8.10 -5.97
C GLY A 28 -0.66 -8.95 -4.79
N GLY A 29 -0.90 -8.35 -3.62
CA GLY A 29 -1.29 -9.09 -2.41
C GLY A 29 -0.15 -9.90 -1.79
N HIS A 30 1.11 -9.57 -2.09
CA HIS A 30 2.28 -10.38 -1.73
C HIS A 30 2.75 -10.11 -0.29
N LYS A 31 2.01 -10.64 0.70
CA LYS A 31 2.25 -10.46 2.14
C LYS A 31 3.74 -10.60 2.54
N GLU A 32 4.38 -11.71 2.20
CA GLU A 32 5.76 -11.98 2.62
C GLU A 32 6.76 -10.96 2.06
N ILE A 33 6.51 -10.46 0.84
CA ILE A 33 7.33 -9.41 0.22
C ILE A 33 7.11 -8.07 0.93
N ILE A 34 5.87 -7.75 1.32
CA ILE A 34 5.55 -6.52 2.05
C ILE A 34 6.25 -6.51 3.41
N GLU A 35 6.16 -7.61 4.17
CA GLU A 35 6.84 -7.74 5.46
C GLU A 35 8.36 -7.60 5.30
N MET A 36 8.94 -8.23 4.26
CA MET A 36 10.35 -8.09 3.94
C MET A 36 10.75 -6.65 3.59
N LEU A 37 9.99 -5.97 2.73
CA LEU A 37 10.27 -4.59 2.31
C LEU A 37 10.20 -3.63 3.50
N LEU A 38 9.13 -3.71 4.30
CA LEU A 38 8.97 -2.89 5.50
C LEU A 38 10.07 -3.18 6.53
N GLY A 39 10.45 -4.46 6.70
CA GLY A 39 11.59 -4.86 7.54
C GLY A 39 12.95 -4.38 7.04
N LYS A 40 13.05 -3.92 5.78
CA LYS A 40 14.24 -3.32 5.18
C LYS A 40 14.15 -1.79 5.06
N GLY A 41 13.16 -1.16 5.68
CA GLY A 41 13.03 0.29 5.73
C GLY A 41 12.28 0.88 4.53
N ALA A 42 11.42 0.09 3.87
CA ALA A 42 10.45 0.68 2.95
C ALA A 42 9.58 1.70 3.68
N ASP A 43 9.43 2.89 3.12
CA ASP A 43 8.52 3.90 3.63
C ASP A 43 7.08 3.51 3.27
N VAL A 44 6.29 3.26 4.32
CA VAL A 44 4.89 2.81 4.21
C VAL A 44 3.99 3.85 3.55
N ASN A 45 4.35 5.13 3.64
CA ASN A 45 3.57 6.26 3.17
C ASN A 45 4.12 6.90 1.89
N SER A 46 5.11 6.27 1.25
CA SER A 46 5.67 6.77 0.00
C SER A 46 4.58 6.93 -1.07
N GLN A 47 4.48 8.16 -1.56
CA GLN A 47 3.54 8.59 -2.58
C GLN A 47 4.09 8.40 -4.00
N GLY A 48 3.21 8.40 -5.00
CA GLY A 48 3.56 8.28 -6.42
C GLY A 48 2.89 7.11 -7.15
N GLY A 49 3.09 7.04 -8.46
CA GLY A 49 2.43 6.05 -9.33
C GLY A 49 0.92 6.25 -9.44
N HIS A 50 0.22 5.26 -10.00
CA HIS A 50 -1.23 5.36 -10.27
C HIS A 50 -2.09 5.30 -8.98
N TYR A 51 -1.60 4.58 -7.96
CA TYR A 51 -2.32 4.36 -6.71
C TYR A 51 -2.08 5.44 -5.67
N ASP A 52 -0.99 6.18 -5.81
CA ASP A 52 -0.39 7.05 -4.79
C ASP A 52 0.28 6.31 -3.64
N THR A 53 -0.42 5.52 -2.84
CA THR A 53 0.16 4.76 -1.72
C THR A 53 -0.01 3.24 -1.85
N ALA A 54 0.80 2.51 -1.09
CA ALA A 54 0.66 1.06 -0.94
C ALA A 54 -0.71 0.67 -0.35
N LEU A 55 -1.26 1.48 0.56
CA LEU A 55 -2.56 1.23 1.18
C LEU A 55 -3.69 1.35 0.15
N GLN A 56 -3.72 2.42 -0.64
CA GLN A 56 -4.70 2.56 -1.73
C GLN A 56 -4.61 1.41 -2.75
N ALA A 57 -3.40 0.94 -3.07
CA ALA A 57 -3.20 -0.19 -3.98
C ALA A 57 -3.82 -1.50 -3.44
N ALA A 58 -3.53 -1.84 -2.18
CA ALA A 58 -4.10 -3.02 -1.53
C ALA A 58 -5.63 -2.90 -1.38
N SER A 59 -6.12 -1.71 -1.03
CA SER A 59 -7.54 -1.44 -0.85
C SER A 59 -8.34 -1.53 -2.15
N LEU A 60 -7.79 -1.04 -3.28
CA LEU A 60 -8.43 -1.20 -4.59
C LEU A 60 -8.54 -2.68 -5.00
N ARG A 61 -7.62 -3.54 -4.54
CA ARG A 61 -7.60 -4.96 -4.92
C ARG A 61 -8.27 -5.86 -3.89
N GLY A 62 -8.70 -5.33 -2.76
CA GLY A 62 -9.39 -6.10 -1.72
C GLY A 62 -8.45 -6.99 -0.90
N HIS A 63 -7.14 -6.72 -0.90
CA HIS A 63 -6.15 -7.55 -0.21
C HIS A 63 -6.14 -7.27 1.30
N LYS A 64 -7.14 -7.78 2.02
CA LYS A 64 -7.38 -7.53 3.44
C LYS A 64 -6.14 -7.70 4.34
N GLU A 65 -5.42 -8.81 4.19
CA GLU A 65 -4.24 -9.06 5.05
C GLU A 65 -3.12 -8.06 4.79
N VAL A 66 -2.97 -7.60 3.54
CA VAL A 66 -2.04 -6.53 3.21
C VAL A 66 -2.46 -5.20 3.82
N VAL A 67 -3.75 -4.84 3.69
CA VAL A 67 -4.30 -3.62 4.31
C VAL A 67 -4.01 -3.61 5.81
N LYS A 68 -4.25 -4.74 6.49
CA LYS A 68 -3.97 -4.90 7.92
C LYS A 68 -2.50 -4.69 8.27
N ILE A 69 -1.57 -5.24 7.48
CA ILE A 69 -0.12 -5.08 7.72
C ILE A 69 0.30 -3.62 7.55
N LEU A 70 -0.14 -2.97 6.47
CA LEU A 70 0.22 -1.58 6.19
C LEU A 70 -0.29 -0.64 7.28
N LEU A 71 -1.56 -0.80 7.69
CA LEU A 71 -2.14 -0.05 8.81
C LEU A 71 -1.35 -0.32 10.11
N GLY A 72 -1.07 -1.58 10.44
CA GLY A 72 -0.24 -1.94 11.60
C GLY A 72 1.20 -1.43 11.54
N LYS A 73 1.64 -0.91 10.40
CA LYS A 73 2.96 -0.29 10.19
C LYS A 73 2.89 1.23 10.04
N GLY A 74 1.74 1.84 10.33
CA GLY A 74 1.57 3.29 10.36
C GLY A 74 1.25 3.90 9.00
N ALA A 75 0.62 3.15 8.09
CA ALA A 75 0.07 3.72 6.88
C ALA A 75 -0.98 4.80 7.21
N ASP A 76 -0.87 5.97 6.58
CA ASP A 76 -1.86 7.04 6.71
C ASP A 76 -3.16 6.62 5.99
N VAL A 77 -4.18 6.29 6.78
CA VAL A 77 -5.50 5.88 6.30
C VAL A 77 -6.23 7.00 5.55
N HIS A 78 -5.84 8.26 5.77
CA HIS A 78 -6.44 9.45 5.18
C HIS A 78 -5.64 10.03 4.02
N ALA A 79 -4.52 9.40 3.64
CA ALA A 79 -3.73 9.83 2.49
C ALA A 79 -4.61 10.02 1.25
N GLN A 80 -4.44 11.18 0.61
CA GLN A 80 -5.18 11.58 -0.58
C GLN A 80 -4.26 11.62 -1.79
N GLY A 81 -4.73 11.05 -2.89
CA GLY A 81 -4.02 11.07 -4.16
C GLY A 81 -4.48 9.96 -5.08
N GLY A 82 -3.74 9.79 -6.18
CA GLY A 82 -3.99 8.72 -7.15
C GLY A 82 -5.35 8.84 -7.82
N VAL A 83 -5.74 7.81 -8.56
CA VAL A 83 -6.97 7.85 -9.37
C VAL A 83 -8.25 7.76 -8.53
N TYR A 84 -8.19 7.16 -7.34
CA TYR A 84 -9.38 6.84 -6.55
C TYR A 84 -9.55 7.71 -5.30
N GLY A 85 -8.63 8.64 -5.02
CA GLY A 85 -8.60 9.36 -3.74
C GLY A 85 -8.12 8.44 -2.62
N THR A 86 -8.82 8.40 -1.49
CA THR A 86 -8.40 7.62 -0.30
C THR A 86 -8.47 6.11 -0.49
N ALA A 87 -7.83 5.36 0.41
CA ALA A 87 -7.95 3.90 0.49
C ALA A 87 -9.42 3.45 0.64
N LEU A 88 -10.22 4.20 1.41
CA LEU A 88 -11.64 3.94 1.60
C LEU A 88 -12.44 4.12 0.30
N GLN A 89 -12.19 5.19 -0.45
CA GLN A 89 -12.82 5.41 -1.75
C GLN A 89 -12.45 4.29 -2.75
N ALA A 90 -11.18 3.87 -2.78
CA ALA A 90 -10.71 2.79 -3.64
C ALA A 90 -11.41 1.44 -3.35
N ALA A 91 -11.48 1.04 -2.07
CA ALA A 91 -12.17 -0.18 -1.65
C ALA A 91 -13.68 -0.12 -1.92
N SER A 92 -14.30 1.05 -1.69
CA SER A 92 -15.73 1.27 -1.91
C SER A 92 -16.08 1.20 -3.39
N HIS A 93 -15.28 1.82 -4.26
CA HIS A 93 -15.45 1.78 -5.72
C HIS A 93 -15.44 0.34 -6.26
N ARG A 94 -14.68 -0.57 -5.63
CA ARG A 94 -14.58 -1.98 -6.05
C ARG A 94 -15.48 -2.94 -5.26
N GLY A 95 -16.25 -2.43 -4.29
CA GLY A 95 -17.18 -3.25 -3.49
C GLY A 95 -16.49 -4.18 -2.49
N HIS A 96 -15.27 -3.88 -2.05
CA HIS A 96 -14.52 -4.72 -1.11
C HIS A 96 -14.98 -4.49 0.33
N LYS A 97 -16.15 -5.03 0.68
CA LYS A 97 -16.84 -4.81 1.96
C LYS A 97 -15.95 -5.03 3.19
N GLU A 98 -15.20 -6.13 3.26
CA GLU A 98 -14.33 -6.41 4.41
C GLU A 98 -13.22 -5.37 4.60
N VAL A 99 -12.67 -4.85 3.50
CA VAL A 99 -11.66 -3.78 3.54
C VAL A 99 -12.30 -2.46 3.94
N VAL A 100 -13.50 -2.15 3.45
CA VAL A 100 -14.26 -0.96 3.85
C VAL A 100 -14.51 -0.98 5.36
N GLU A 101 -15.02 -2.08 5.90
CA GLU A 101 -15.24 -2.24 7.34
C GLU A 101 -13.93 -2.06 8.13
N MET A 102 -12.84 -2.69 7.68
CA MET A 102 -11.53 -2.53 8.32
C MET A 102 -11.06 -1.07 8.36
N LEU A 103 -11.18 -0.33 7.26
CA LEU A 103 -10.75 1.07 7.17
C LEU A 103 -11.65 2.01 8.01
N LEU A 104 -12.95 1.74 8.10
CA LEU A 104 -13.89 2.54 8.91
C LEU A 104 -13.69 2.36 10.42
N HIS A 105 -13.22 1.18 10.84
CA HIS A 105 -12.98 0.88 12.26
C HIS A 105 -11.54 1.11 12.69
N TYR A 106 -10.63 1.46 11.77
CA TYR A 106 -9.25 1.74 12.10
C TYR A 106 -9.12 3.10 12.79
N HIS A 107 -8.70 3.09 14.05
CA HIS A 107 -8.38 4.27 14.85
C HIS A 107 -6.91 4.18 15.25
N VAL A 108 -6.19 5.29 15.10
CA VAL A 108 -4.82 5.43 15.60
C VAL A 108 -4.94 5.79 17.09
N GLU A 109 -4.44 4.92 17.97
CA GLU A 109 -4.24 5.24 19.40
C GLU A 109 -3.03 6.17 19.61
#